data_AF-A0A1H1JL56-F1
#
_entry.id   AF-A0A1H1JL56-F1
#
_cell.length_a   1.000
_cell.length_b   1.000
_cell.length_c   1.000
_cell.angle_alpha   90.00
_cell.angle_beta   90.00
_cell.angle_gamma   90.00
#
_symmetry.space_group_name_H-M   'P 1'
#
loop_
_entity.id
_entity.type
_entity.pdbx_description
1 polymer ?
#
loop_
_entity_poly.entity_id
_entity_poly.type
_entity_poly.pdbx_seq_one_letter_code
_entity_poly.pdbx_strand_id
1 'polypeptide(L)'
;MIPRITRHTSLDWLACVSILAGVTLLGGCAAAVPLLGSAASAALQATGLTKPDVPDAQKPPRNVGVTLYAAPNLNAANDKRPLALVVRLYTLKDPTSFQQAPFNTFIDPALEKSTLGSDLLSVREVTLVPGQRYNVTEKVSREAQAFGIVALFRDPAMQRWKFAFDPAKSEKAGIMIGLHNCAMTVTSGTVIPAQQGMPVQSLNMLSSVSCG
;
A
#
# COMPACT_ATOMS: atom_id res chain seq x y z
N MET A 1 15.16 -93.36 22.75
CA MET A 1 13.99 -92.57 23.15
C MET A 1 13.69 -91.58 22.01
N ILE A 2 12.44 -91.47 21.57
CA ILE A 2 11.90 -90.54 20.53
C ILE A 2 11.78 -89.13 21.16
N PRO A 3 11.75 -87.94 20.48
CA PRO A 3 11.46 -87.56 19.07
C PRO A 3 12.63 -86.86 18.32
N ARG A 4 12.62 -86.48 17.02
CA ARG A 4 11.67 -85.85 16.05
C ARG A 4 11.57 -84.30 16.17
N ILE A 5 11.33 -83.63 15.02
CA ILE A 5 11.16 -82.17 14.71
C ILE A 5 12.45 -81.58 14.08
N THR A 6 12.60 -81.26 12.78
CA THR A 6 11.83 -80.56 11.71
C THR A 6 11.89 -79.03 11.66
N ARG A 7 12.76 -78.55 10.75
CA ARG A 7 12.58 -77.43 9.78
C ARG A 7 12.52 -75.96 10.25
N HIS A 8 12.69 -75.11 9.22
CA HIS A 8 12.36 -73.68 9.06
C HIS A 8 13.43 -72.71 9.61
N THR A 9 14.16 -72.01 8.72
CA THR A 9 13.88 -70.67 8.13
C THR A 9 13.82 -69.59 9.22
N SER A 10 14.40 -68.38 9.08
CA SER A 10 14.81 -67.63 7.87
C SER A 10 15.89 -66.60 8.24
N LEU A 11 16.52 -66.03 7.21
CA LEU A 11 16.73 -64.59 6.94
C LEU A 11 16.91 -63.56 8.08
N ASP A 12 17.61 -62.48 7.73
CA ASP A 12 17.73 -61.20 8.44
C ASP A 12 18.64 -61.15 9.68
N TRP A 13 19.80 -60.46 9.55
CA TRP A 13 20.07 -59.32 10.43
C TRP A 13 21.09 -58.34 9.83
N LEU A 14 20.75 -57.04 9.84
CA LEU A 14 21.66 -55.94 9.52
C LEU A 14 22.58 -55.65 10.72
N ALA A 15 23.89 -55.74 10.52
CA ALA A 15 24.88 -55.33 11.52
C ALA A 15 26.14 -54.76 10.83
N CYS A 16 26.84 -53.77 11.37
CA CYS A 16 26.48 -52.75 12.35
C CYS A 16 27.53 -51.62 12.28
N VAL A 17 27.14 -50.40 12.67
CA VAL A 17 27.98 -49.38 13.35
C VAL A 17 29.46 -49.24 12.94
N SER A 18 29.80 -48.10 12.35
CA SER A 18 31.12 -47.48 12.50
C SER A 18 30.95 -45.99 12.81
N ILE A 19 30.82 -45.68 14.11
CA ILE A 19 30.91 -44.31 14.63
C ILE A 19 32.40 -44.00 14.83
N LEU A 20 32.86 -42.85 14.32
CA LEU A 20 34.09 -42.24 14.80
C LEU A 20 33.90 -40.73 14.90
N ALA A 21 33.84 -40.26 16.14
CA ALA A 21 33.59 -38.86 16.46
C ALA A 21 34.89 -38.04 16.36
N GLY A 22 34.81 -36.87 15.73
CA GLY A 22 35.84 -35.83 15.80
C GLY A 22 35.29 -34.62 16.54
N VAL A 23 35.70 -34.44 17.80
CA VAL A 23 35.40 -33.25 18.61
C VAL A 23 36.67 -32.44 18.80
N THR A 24 36.68 -31.17 18.38
CA THR A 24 37.76 -30.21 18.67
C THR A 24 37.21 -28.86 19.13
N LEU A 25 37.94 -28.26 20.08
CA LEU A 25 37.63 -27.02 20.83
C LEU A 25 38.95 -26.24 21.00
N LEU A 26 39.01 -24.92 21.20
CA LEU A 26 38.01 -23.84 21.26
C LEU A 26 38.30 -22.85 20.08
N GLY A 27 37.72 -21.67 19.87
CA GLY A 27 36.68 -20.86 20.54
C GLY A 27 36.77 -19.38 20.09
N GLY A 28 35.71 -18.59 20.27
CA GLY A 28 35.68 -17.15 19.92
C GLY A 28 34.24 -16.59 19.93
N CYS A 29 34.03 -15.42 20.56
CA CYS A 29 32.69 -14.91 20.87
C CYS A 29 32.14 -13.89 19.86
N ALA A 30 30.81 -13.72 19.90
CA ALA A 30 30.02 -12.58 19.42
C ALA A 30 29.92 -12.35 17.89
N ALA A 31 29.06 -13.14 17.22
CA ALA A 31 27.99 -12.67 16.30
C ALA A 31 27.35 -13.84 15.51
N ALA A 32 26.88 -14.88 16.21
CA ALA A 32 26.11 -15.95 15.56
C ALA A 32 24.68 -15.47 15.26
N VAL A 33 24.51 -14.73 14.16
CA VAL A 33 23.20 -14.49 13.56
C VAL A 33 22.63 -15.86 13.16
N PRO A 34 21.40 -16.24 13.55
CA PRO A 34 20.82 -17.51 13.16
C PRO A 34 20.51 -17.51 11.66
N LEU A 35 21.44 -18.03 10.86
CA LEU A 35 21.31 -18.28 9.41
C LEU A 35 20.24 -19.33 9.03
N LEU A 36 19.45 -19.79 10.00
CA LEU A 36 18.38 -20.77 9.86
C LEU A 36 17.16 -20.29 9.04
N GLY A 37 17.12 -19.02 8.62
CA GLY A 37 16.06 -18.48 7.77
C GLY A 37 16.27 -18.63 6.25
N SER A 38 17.50 -18.81 5.77
CA SER A 38 17.82 -18.74 4.33
C SER A 38 17.92 -20.11 3.63
N ALA A 39 18.31 -21.17 4.36
CA ALA A 39 18.52 -22.50 3.78
C ALA A 39 17.25 -23.10 3.13
N ALA A 40 16.08 -22.90 3.74
CA ALA A 40 14.80 -23.36 3.20
C ALA A 40 14.46 -22.69 1.85
N SER A 41 14.85 -21.42 1.65
CA SER A 41 14.58 -20.72 0.38
C SER A 41 15.55 -21.11 -0.73
N ALA A 42 16.79 -21.46 -0.41
CA ALA A 42 17.75 -21.98 -1.39
C ALA A 42 17.34 -23.37 -1.89
N ALA A 43 16.87 -24.24 -0.98
CA ALA A 43 16.37 -25.57 -1.35
C ALA A 43 15.15 -25.53 -2.27
N LEU A 44 14.19 -24.61 -2.03
CA LEU A 44 13.02 -24.44 -2.91
C LEU A 44 13.37 -23.90 -4.31
N GLN A 45 14.39 -23.05 -4.42
CA GLN A 45 14.85 -22.53 -5.71
C GLN A 45 15.58 -23.60 -6.52
N ALA A 46 16.36 -24.47 -5.86
CA ALA A 46 17.08 -25.56 -6.49
C ALA A 46 16.16 -26.64 -7.12
N THR A 47 14.91 -26.77 -6.67
CA THR A 47 13.92 -27.71 -7.23
C THR A 47 13.00 -27.09 -8.29
N GLY A 48 13.24 -25.83 -8.69
CA GLY A 48 12.39 -25.12 -9.66
C GLY A 48 11.01 -24.71 -9.12
N LEU A 49 10.76 -24.88 -7.81
CA LEU A 49 9.52 -24.49 -7.14
C LEU A 49 9.49 -22.97 -6.86
N THR A 50 9.53 -22.20 -7.94
CA THR A 50 9.17 -20.79 -7.94
C THR A 50 7.71 -20.68 -7.48
N LYS A 51 7.39 -19.77 -6.56
CA LYS A 51 5.99 -19.51 -6.18
C LYS A 51 5.22 -19.14 -7.46
N PRO A 52 4.11 -19.82 -7.79
CA PRO A 52 3.31 -19.47 -8.96
C PRO A 52 2.90 -18.01 -8.90
N ASP A 53 2.98 -17.28 -10.02
CA ASP A 53 2.42 -15.93 -10.07
C ASP A 53 0.89 -16.04 -10.09
N VAL A 54 0.31 -15.81 -8.91
CA VAL A 54 -1.12 -15.86 -8.68
C VAL A 54 -1.77 -14.66 -9.40
N PRO A 55 -2.84 -14.83 -10.21
CA PRO A 55 -3.52 -13.71 -10.84
C PRO A 55 -3.90 -12.62 -9.83
N ASP A 56 -3.76 -11.34 -10.21
CA ASP A 56 -3.92 -10.23 -9.25
C ASP A 56 -5.30 -10.19 -8.58
N ALA A 57 -6.35 -10.74 -9.22
CA ALA A 57 -7.69 -10.91 -8.65
C ALA A 57 -7.78 -11.88 -7.45
N GLN A 58 -6.81 -12.79 -7.28
CA GLN A 58 -6.76 -13.79 -6.18
C GLN A 58 -5.80 -13.39 -5.05
N LYS A 59 -4.91 -12.42 -5.27
CA LYS A 59 -4.00 -11.89 -4.25
C LYS A 59 -4.79 -10.93 -3.32
N PRO A 60 -4.46 -10.84 -2.01
CA PRO A 60 -5.19 -9.99 -1.06
C PRO A 60 -5.03 -8.49 -1.40
N PRO A 61 -5.99 -7.62 -0.98
CA PRO A 61 -5.89 -6.16 -1.16
C PRO A 61 -4.55 -5.58 -0.68
N ARG A 62 -4.11 -4.53 -1.36
CA ARG A 62 -2.93 -3.74 -0.98
C ARG A 62 -3.23 -2.95 0.30
N ASN A 63 -2.28 -2.87 1.21
CA ASN A 63 -2.42 -2.11 2.46
C ASN A 63 -1.74 -0.75 2.30
N VAL A 64 -2.47 0.26 1.82
CA VAL A 64 -1.92 1.59 1.55
C VAL A 64 -2.07 2.45 2.80
N GLY A 65 -0.94 2.78 3.44
CA GLY A 65 -0.93 3.76 4.54
C GLY A 65 -1.25 5.16 4.03
N VAL A 66 -2.22 5.85 4.64
CA VAL A 66 -2.62 7.22 4.29
C VAL A 66 -2.50 8.10 5.54
N THR A 67 -1.78 9.20 5.41
CA THR A 67 -1.66 10.25 6.43
C THR A 67 -2.15 11.58 5.89
N LEU A 68 -3.13 12.18 6.57
CA LEU A 68 -3.65 13.51 6.29
C LEU A 68 -3.32 14.44 7.46
N TYR A 69 -2.66 15.57 7.17
CA TYR A 69 -2.38 16.62 8.15
C TYR A 69 -3.20 17.87 7.81
N ALA A 70 -4.18 18.20 8.62
CA ALA A 70 -4.84 19.50 8.57
C ALA A 70 -3.96 20.56 9.24
N ALA A 71 -3.60 21.60 8.50
CA ALA A 71 -2.90 22.76 9.04
C ALA A 71 -3.83 23.58 9.96
N PRO A 72 -3.30 24.47 10.83
CA PRO A 72 -4.11 25.39 11.63
C PRO A 72 -4.96 26.36 10.79
N ASN A 73 -4.57 26.64 9.54
CA ASN A 73 -5.31 27.46 8.60
C ASN A 73 -6.19 26.65 7.62
N LEU A 74 -6.57 25.41 7.98
CA LEU A 74 -7.39 24.53 7.14
C LEU A 74 -8.63 25.24 6.59
N ASN A 75 -8.84 25.16 5.26
CA ASN A 75 -10.06 25.62 4.59
C ASN A 75 -10.41 27.11 4.88
N ALA A 76 -9.39 27.95 5.13
CA ALA A 76 -9.57 29.33 5.58
C ALA A 76 -9.78 30.36 4.45
N ALA A 77 -9.65 29.96 3.18
CA ALA A 77 -9.87 30.77 1.98
C ALA A 77 -9.33 32.21 2.10
N ASN A 78 -10.09 33.20 1.60
CA ASN A 78 -9.72 34.61 1.61
C ASN A 78 -10.13 35.35 2.91
N ASP A 79 -11.10 34.83 3.69
CA ASP A 79 -11.53 35.44 4.96
C ASP A 79 -10.66 35.08 6.17
N LYS A 80 -9.71 34.14 5.98
CA LYS A 80 -8.73 33.66 6.98
C LYS A 80 -9.36 33.00 8.21
N ARG A 81 -10.60 32.49 8.12
CA ARG A 81 -11.28 31.75 9.19
C ARG A 81 -11.13 30.24 8.97
N PRO A 82 -10.34 29.50 9.79
CA PRO A 82 -10.19 28.06 9.62
C PRO A 82 -11.52 27.33 9.81
N LEU A 83 -11.80 26.37 8.92
CA LEU A 83 -13.02 25.57 8.93
C LEU A 83 -12.69 24.09 8.81
N ALA A 84 -13.65 23.24 9.15
CA ALA A 84 -13.57 21.82 8.84
C ALA A 84 -13.51 21.60 7.31
N LEU A 85 -12.90 20.49 6.91
CA LEU A 85 -12.73 20.09 5.52
C LEU A 85 -13.20 18.65 5.32
N VAL A 86 -14.08 18.43 4.35
CA VAL A 86 -14.41 17.08 3.90
C VAL A 86 -13.34 16.62 2.90
N VAL A 87 -12.76 15.47 3.18
CA VAL A 87 -11.81 14.78 2.30
C VAL A 87 -12.46 13.48 1.83
N ARG A 88 -12.56 13.29 0.52
CA ARG A 88 -13.04 12.05 -0.09
C ARG A 88 -11.85 11.21 -0.56
N LEU A 89 -11.86 9.93 -0.18
CA LEU A 89 -10.85 8.94 -0.53
C LEU A 89 -11.50 7.91 -1.47
N TYR A 90 -10.93 7.72 -2.65
CA TYR A 90 -11.49 6.91 -3.73
C TYR A 90 -10.60 5.73 -4.05
N THR A 91 -11.22 4.57 -4.26
CA THR A 91 -10.58 3.44 -4.94
C THR A 91 -11.12 3.40 -6.37
N LEU A 92 -10.23 3.47 -7.35
CA LEU A 92 -10.58 3.68 -8.76
C LEU A 92 -9.99 2.58 -9.63
N LYS A 93 -10.84 2.01 -10.49
CA LYS A 93 -10.45 1.04 -11.53
C LYS A 93 -9.62 1.71 -12.62
N ASP A 94 -9.98 2.94 -12.99
CA ASP A 94 -9.27 3.78 -13.96
C ASP A 94 -9.24 5.24 -13.43
N PRO A 95 -8.11 5.97 -13.52
CA PRO A 95 -8.03 7.35 -13.05
C PRO A 95 -8.65 8.39 -14.00
N THR A 96 -8.98 8.06 -15.24
CA THR A 96 -9.22 9.03 -16.32
C THR A 96 -10.44 9.92 -16.05
N SER A 97 -11.61 9.32 -15.81
CA SER A 97 -12.85 10.04 -15.48
C SER A 97 -12.66 10.91 -14.22
N PHE A 98 -12.04 10.35 -13.18
CA PHE A 98 -11.70 11.06 -11.95
C PHE A 98 -10.76 12.25 -12.18
N GLN A 99 -9.72 12.12 -12.99
CA GLN A 99 -8.77 13.20 -13.28
C GLN A 99 -9.42 14.30 -14.12
N GLN A 100 -10.24 13.96 -15.12
CA GLN A 100 -10.92 14.91 -15.99
C GLN A 100 -12.09 15.64 -15.30
N ALA A 101 -12.73 15.02 -14.30
CA ALA A 101 -13.89 15.60 -13.62
C ALA A 101 -13.60 16.98 -12.97
N PRO A 102 -14.42 18.02 -13.24
CA PRO A 102 -14.29 19.32 -12.59
C PRO A 102 -14.67 19.29 -11.10
N PHE A 103 -14.39 20.37 -10.37
CA PHE A 103 -14.57 20.42 -8.90
C PHE A 103 -16.03 20.17 -8.47
N ASN A 104 -16.99 20.76 -9.18
CA ASN A 104 -18.42 20.62 -8.91
C ASN A 104 -18.93 19.17 -8.99
N THR A 105 -18.30 18.30 -9.79
CA THR A 105 -18.61 16.86 -9.81
C THR A 105 -18.49 16.23 -8.42
N PHE A 106 -17.56 16.68 -7.59
CA PHE A 106 -17.30 16.10 -6.27
C PHE A 106 -18.07 16.79 -5.13
N ILE A 107 -18.88 17.80 -5.43
CA ILE A 107 -19.81 18.43 -4.48
C ILE A 107 -21.19 17.75 -4.54
N ASP A 108 -21.60 17.30 -5.73
CA ASP A 108 -22.88 16.63 -5.98
C ASP A 108 -22.68 15.10 -6.10
N PRO A 109 -23.22 14.29 -5.16
CA PRO A 109 -23.10 12.82 -5.20
C PRO A 109 -23.74 12.15 -6.44
N ALA A 110 -24.77 12.75 -7.04
CA ALA A 110 -25.41 12.21 -8.25
C ALA A 110 -24.56 12.51 -9.48
N LEU A 111 -23.97 13.70 -9.56
CA LEU A 111 -23.00 14.06 -10.61
C LEU A 111 -21.71 13.25 -10.47
N GLU A 112 -21.20 13.03 -9.25
CA GLU A 112 -20.06 12.15 -8.98
C GLU A 112 -20.32 10.74 -9.50
N LYS A 113 -21.43 10.13 -9.08
CA LYS A 113 -21.78 8.75 -9.46
C LYS A 113 -21.97 8.59 -10.98
N SER A 114 -22.58 9.56 -11.63
CA SER A 114 -22.78 9.52 -13.09
C SER A 114 -21.50 9.81 -13.88
N THR A 115 -20.60 10.66 -13.37
CA THR A 115 -19.33 11.00 -14.03
C THR A 115 -18.30 9.87 -13.89
N LEU A 116 -18.18 9.25 -12.71
CA LEU A 116 -17.20 8.19 -12.46
C LEU A 116 -17.70 6.80 -12.91
N GLY A 117 -19.01 6.57 -12.92
CA GLY A 117 -19.63 5.36 -13.49
C GLY A 117 -18.99 4.04 -13.00
N SER A 118 -18.47 3.25 -13.95
CA SER A 118 -17.79 1.97 -13.70
C SER A 118 -16.36 2.08 -13.19
N ASP A 119 -15.78 3.28 -13.17
CA ASP A 119 -14.40 3.50 -12.72
C ASP A 119 -14.33 3.62 -11.19
N LEU A 120 -15.44 3.97 -10.55
CA LEU A 120 -15.56 4.03 -9.10
C LEU A 120 -15.75 2.63 -8.50
N LEU A 121 -14.75 2.15 -7.75
CA LEU A 121 -14.84 0.90 -6.98
C LEU A 121 -15.37 1.15 -5.57
N SER A 122 -14.89 2.22 -4.92
CA SER A 122 -15.43 2.70 -3.64
C SER A 122 -15.05 4.15 -3.38
N VAL A 123 -15.86 4.83 -2.56
CA VAL A 123 -15.55 6.14 -1.98
C VAL A 123 -15.83 6.09 -0.48
N ARG A 124 -15.02 6.79 0.31
CA ARG A 124 -15.28 7.08 1.72
C ARG A 124 -14.98 8.54 2.02
N GLU A 125 -15.72 9.12 2.97
CA GLU A 125 -15.49 10.48 3.44
C GLU A 125 -14.76 10.48 4.79
N VAL A 126 -13.95 11.52 5.02
CA VAL A 126 -13.34 11.86 6.31
C VAL A 126 -13.43 13.36 6.50
N THR A 127 -14.07 13.81 7.58
CA THR A 127 -14.07 15.22 7.97
C THR A 127 -12.87 15.49 8.87
N LEU A 128 -12.06 16.48 8.49
CA LEU A 128 -10.92 16.96 9.27
C LEU A 128 -11.24 18.33 9.89
N VAL A 129 -10.84 18.54 11.14
CA VAL A 129 -10.82 19.88 11.78
C VAL A 129 -9.42 20.51 11.72
N PRO A 130 -9.28 21.84 11.81
CA PRO A 130 -7.97 22.50 11.80
C PRO A 130 -7.00 21.91 12.84
N GLY A 131 -5.76 21.67 12.44
CA GLY A 131 -4.73 21.04 13.29
C GLY A 131 -4.83 19.52 13.48
N GLN A 132 -5.87 18.86 12.96
CA GLN A 132 -6.04 17.41 13.09
C GLN A 132 -5.01 16.63 12.26
N ARG A 133 -4.49 15.54 12.83
CA ARG A 133 -3.82 14.47 12.09
C ARG A 133 -4.73 13.25 11.98
N TYR A 134 -4.90 12.72 10.77
CA TYR A 134 -5.61 11.47 10.51
C TYR A 134 -4.65 10.47 9.88
N ASN A 135 -4.53 9.28 10.47
CA ASN A 135 -3.71 8.18 9.96
C ASN A 135 -4.62 6.95 9.80
N VAL A 136 -4.56 6.29 8.64
CA VAL A 136 -5.34 5.08 8.35
C VAL A 136 -4.55 4.15 7.42
N THR A 137 -4.88 2.87 7.41
CA THR A 137 -4.46 1.93 6.36
C THR A 137 -5.68 1.59 5.52
N GLU A 138 -5.69 2.03 4.26
CA GLU A 138 -6.76 1.70 3.32
C GLU A 138 -6.47 0.35 2.66
N LYS A 139 -7.50 -0.49 2.56
CA LYS A 139 -7.44 -1.78 1.85
C LYS A 139 -7.85 -1.56 0.41
N VAL A 140 -6.86 -1.40 -0.46
CA VAL A 140 -7.05 -1.07 -1.87
C VAL A 140 -7.11 -2.36 -2.70
N SER A 141 -8.22 -2.61 -3.39
CA SER A 141 -8.37 -3.78 -4.28
C SER A 141 -7.26 -3.82 -5.34
N ARG A 142 -6.89 -5.01 -5.81
CA ARG A 142 -5.83 -5.15 -6.81
C ARG A 142 -6.22 -4.72 -8.20
N GLU A 143 -7.52 -4.75 -8.50
CA GLU A 143 -8.11 -4.20 -9.73
C GLU A 143 -8.01 -2.66 -9.81
N ALA A 144 -7.75 -1.99 -8.68
CA ALA A 144 -7.64 -0.54 -8.63
C ALA A 144 -6.30 -0.09 -9.21
N GLN A 145 -6.36 0.70 -10.27
CA GLN A 145 -5.19 1.34 -10.88
C GLN A 145 -4.85 2.67 -10.20
N ALA A 146 -5.80 3.27 -9.48
CA ALA A 146 -5.58 4.52 -8.77
C ALA A 146 -6.27 4.57 -7.39
N PHE A 147 -5.62 5.29 -6.47
CA PHE A 147 -6.22 5.76 -5.22
C PHE A 147 -6.38 7.29 -5.32
N GLY A 148 -7.61 7.79 -5.33
CA GLY A 148 -7.93 9.21 -5.46
C GLY A 148 -8.09 9.88 -4.10
N ILE A 149 -7.66 11.14 -3.99
CA ILE A 149 -7.93 12.01 -2.85
C ILE A 149 -8.48 13.33 -3.37
N VAL A 150 -9.67 13.73 -2.91
CA VAL A 150 -10.29 15.04 -3.17
C VAL A 150 -10.47 15.77 -1.84
N ALA A 151 -10.07 17.03 -1.80
CA ALA A 151 -10.30 17.94 -0.68
C ALA A 151 -11.35 18.98 -1.10
N LEU A 152 -12.51 18.96 -0.45
CA LEU A 152 -13.63 19.87 -0.76
C LEU A 152 -13.43 21.23 -0.07
N PHE A 153 -12.38 21.95 -0.46
CA PHE A 153 -12.15 23.32 -0.02
C PHE A 153 -13.29 24.23 -0.53
N ARG A 154 -13.68 25.24 0.25
CA ARG A 154 -14.72 26.20 -0.16
C ARG A 154 -14.31 27.13 -1.31
N ASP A 155 -13.00 27.28 -1.52
CA ASP A 155 -12.37 28.17 -2.49
C ASP A 155 -11.05 27.51 -2.95
N PRO A 156 -11.11 26.44 -3.77
CA PRO A 156 -9.99 25.54 -4.01
C PRO A 156 -8.97 26.09 -5.00
N ALA A 157 -7.69 26.13 -4.62
CA ALA A 157 -6.62 26.50 -5.53
C ALA A 157 -6.53 25.56 -6.75
N MET A 158 -6.44 26.14 -7.95
CA MET A 158 -6.32 25.43 -9.23
C MET A 158 -5.31 24.28 -9.19
N GLN A 159 -5.75 23.08 -9.60
CA GLN A 159 -4.95 21.83 -9.64
C GLN A 159 -4.34 21.38 -8.30
N ARG A 160 -4.81 21.92 -7.15
CA ARG A 160 -4.30 21.55 -5.80
C ARG A 160 -5.35 20.93 -4.87
N TRP A 161 -6.56 20.68 -5.36
CA TRP A 161 -7.68 20.13 -4.58
C TRP A 161 -7.96 18.64 -4.85
N LYS A 162 -7.26 18.02 -5.81
CA LYS A 162 -7.44 16.61 -6.20
C LYS A 162 -6.12 16.00 -6.67
N PHE A 163 -5.83 14.78 -6.22
CA PHE A 163 -4.71 13.98 -6.69
C PHE A 163 -5.11 12.51 -6.85
N ALA A 164 -4.49 11.81 -7.81
CA ALA A 164 -4.58 10.37 -7.98
C ALA A 164 -3.19 9.75 -7.72
N PHE A 165 -3.15 8.61 -7.04
CA PHE A 165 -1.91 7.92 -6.65
C PHE A 165 -1.89 6.50 -7.22
N ASP A 166 -0.72 6.05 -7.66
CA ASP A 166 -0.48 4.65 -8.01
C ASP A 166 -0.45 3.83 -6.70
N PRO A 167 -1.40 2.92 -6.46
CA PRO A 167 -1.50 2.21 -5.20
C PRO A 167 -0.42 1.14 -5.04
N ALA A 168 0.11 0.58 -6.13
CA ALA A 168 1.17 -0.42 -6.08
C ALA A 168 2.54 0.22 -5.75
N LYS A 169 2.83 1.38 -6.34
CA LYS A 169 4.05 2.16 -6.03
C LYS A 169 3.97 2.85 -4.67
N SER A 170 2.78 3.24 -4.22
CA SER A 170 2.57 3.92 -2.93
C SER A 170 2.40 2.97 -1.72
N GLU A 171 2.18 1.66 -1.93
CA GLU A 171 1.94 0.69 -0.84
C GLU A 171 3.04 0.69 0.24
N LYS A 172 4.32 0.75 -0.17
CA LYS A 172 5.46 0.75 0.76
C LYS A 172 5.78 2.13 1.37
N ALA A 173 5.63 3.20 0.59
CA ALA A 173 5.99 4.56 1.00
C ALA A 173 4.89 5.28 1.78
N GLY A 174 3.65 4.78 1.67
CA GLY A 174 2.45 5.48 2.11
C GLY A 174 2.17 6.75 1.29
N ILE A 175 0.95 7.26 1.43
CA ILE A 175 0.51 8.54 0.88
C ILE A 175 0.46 9.53 2.03
N MET A 176 1.12 10.68 1.88
CA MET A 176 1.18 11.72 2.92
C MET A 176 0.82 13.08 2.35
N ILE A 177 -0.28 13.64 2.87
CA ILE A 177 -0.89 14.88 2.39
C ILE A 177 -0.93 15.91 3.51
N GLY A 178 -0.50 17.13 3.22
CA GLY A 178 -0.84 18.32 4.01
C GLY A 178 -2.05 19.03 3.39
N LEU A 179 -3.00 19.46 4.21
CA LEU A 179 -4.21 20.17 3.80
C LEU A 179 -4.23 21.54 4.47
N HIS A 180 -4.18 22.59 3.65
CA HIS A 180 -3.88 23.95 4.08
C HIS A 180 -5.07 24.90 3.83
N ASN A 181 -4.78 26.17 3.51
CA ASN A 181 -5.79 27.20 3.28
C ASN A 181 -6.85 26.82 2.23
N CYS A 182 -6.38 26.41 1.06
CA CYS A 182 -7.19 26.08 -0.13
C CYS A 182 -6.52 25.03 -1.03
N ALA A 183 -5.46 24.38 -0.54
CA ALA A 183 -4.61 23.50 -1.33
C ALA A 183 -4.12 22.31 -0.51
N MET A 184 -3.92 21.20 -1.20
CA MET A 184 -3.16 20.05 -0.71
C MET A 184 -1.67 20.17 -1.11
N THR A 185 -0.81 19.64 -0.26
CA THR A 185 0.60 19.34 -0.56
C THR A 185 0.86 17.84 -0.49
N VAL A 186 1.63 17.30 -1.43
CA VAL A 186 2.05 15.89 -1.42
C VAL A 186 3.47 15.79 -0.88
N THR A 187 3.65 15.03 0.20
CA THR A 187 4.95 14.78 0.86
C THR A 187 5.44 13.35 0.66
N SER A 188 4.52 12.38 0.47
CA SER A 188 4.82 11.00 0.10
C SER A 188 3.69 10.41 -0.77
N GLY A 189 4.01 9.36 -1.52
CA GLY A 189 3.13 8.69 -2.48
C GLY A 189 3.52 8.99 -3.93
N THR A 190 3.23 8.05 -4.84
CA THR A 190 3.50 8.23 -6.27
C THR A 190 2.26 8.78 -6.98
N VAL A 191 2.27 10.08 -7.29
CA VAL A 191 1.18 10.74 -8.01
C VAL A 191 1.13 10.29 -9.47
N ILE A 192 -0.07 9.99 -9.97
CA ILE A 192 -0.36 9.80 -11.39
C ILE A 192 -0.64 11.18 -12.00
N PRO A 193 0.17 11.65 -12.97
CA PRO A 193 -0.06 12.95 -13.62
C PRO A 193 -1.43 12.99 -14.33
N ALA A 194 -2.14 14.11 -14.23
CA ALA A 194 -3.42 14.31 -14.93
C ALA A 194 -3.26 14.69 -16.41
N GLN A 195 -2.10 15.28 -16.78
CA GLN A 195 -1.75 15.65 -18.15
C GLN A 195 -0.25 15.43 -18.37
N GLN A 196 0.10 14.88 -19.54
CA GLN A 196 1.49 14.70 -19.95
C GLN A 196 2.11 16.04 -20.35
N GLY A 197 3.33 16.33 -19.90
CA GLY A 197 4.07 17.56 -20.26
C GLY A 197 3.84 18.78 -19.36
N MET A 198 2.89 18.73 -18.42
CA MET A 198 2.83 19.71 -17.33
C MET A 198 4.07 19.55 -16.43
N PRO A 199 4.81 20.63 -16.10
CA PRO A 199 5.86 20.55 -15.09
C PRO A 199 5.26 20.04 -13.79
N VAL A 200 5.91 19.07 -13.14
CA VAL A 200 5.54 18.64 -11.79
C VAL A 200 5.98 19.74 -10.82
N GLN A 201 5.22 20.84 -10.81
CA GLN A 201 5.36 21.95 -9.89
C GLN A 201 5.43 21.36 -8.48
N SER A 202 6.44 21.74 -7.70
CA SER A 202 6.81 21.06 -6.45
C SER A 202 5.58 20.87 -5.56
N LEU A 203 5.01 19.65 -5.55
CA LEU A 203 3.70 19.40 -4.94
C LEU A 203 3.75 19.52 -3.41
N ASN A 204 4.94 19.56 -2.84
CA ASN A 204 5.22 19.86 -1.44
C ASN A 204 5.29 21.37 -1.13
N MET A 205 5.31 22.26 -2.13
CA MET A 205 5.40 23.72 -1.95
C MET A 205 4.05 24.42 -2.08
N LEU A 206 3.93 25.57 -1.41
CA LEU A 206 2.76 26.45 -1.38
C LEU A 206 3.03 27.88 -1.89
N SER A 207 4.28 28.22 -2.21
CA SER A 207 4.69 29.61 -2.55
C SER A 207 3.99 30.20 -3.76
N SER A 208 3.52 29.37 -4.70
CA SER A 208 2.78 29.77 -5.90
C SER A 208 1.27 29.50 -5.82
N VAL A 209 0.74 29.21 -4.62
CA VAL A 209 -0.67 28.84 -4.43
C VAL A 209 -1.48 30.09 -4.08
N SER A 210 -2.47 30.40 -4.91
CA SER A 210 -3.58 31.31 -4.57
C SER A 210 -4.87 30.51 -4.49
N CYS A 211 -5.78 30.93 -3.62
CA CYS A 211 -7.19 30.53 -3.69
C CYS A 211 -7.88 31.31 -4.82
N GLY A 212 -9.02 30.82 -5.32
CA GLY A 212 -9.78 31.37 -6.46
C GLY A 212 -10.16 30.34 -7.51
#